data_AF-S4R5A4-F1
#
_entry.id   AF-S4R5A4-F1
#
_cell.length_a   1.000
_cell.length_b   1.000
_cell.length_c   1.000
_cell.angle_alpha   90.00
_cell.angle_beta   90.00
_cell.angle_gamma   90.00
#
_symmetry.space_group_name_H-M   'P 1'
#
loop_
_entity.id
_entity.type
_entity.pdbx_description
1 polymer ?
#
loop_
_entity_poly.entity_id
_entity_poly.type
_entity_poly.pdbx_seq_one_letter_code
_entity_poly.pdbx_strand_id
1 'polypeptide(L)'
;IHACMLAWAIKMWGYPPLPLILITIFHVTYTADLVLEEDFDLTTRESISTGLGYAVVCGELTWVPFVYIIQAYFLLRHPQPLSWPGAAAIAALFFIGFWIYRSSNAEKNGFRKNPNHPDYAHLQKISTKHGKSLLVSGWWGWLRHPNYLGDIIMAVAWALPCGAEPAPHVQLVFYTLCF
;
A
#
# COMPACT_ATOMS: atom_id res chain seq x y z
N ILE A 1 7.84 -10.31 -11.07
CA ILE A 1 7.34 -9.74 -12.35
C ILE A 1 7.99 -8.38 -12.66
N HIS A 2 7.93 -7.39 -11.76
CA HIS A 2 8.53 -6.07 -11.96
C HIS A 2 10.02 -6.09 -12.38
N ALA A 3 10.86 -6.89 -11.72
CA ALA A 3 12.27 -7.03 -12.10
C ALA A 3 12.47 -7.53 -13.55
N CYS A 4 11.62 -8.46 -14.00
CA CYS A 4 11.65 -8.95 -15.38
C CYS A 4 11.26 -7.85 -16.38
N MET A 5 10.29 -6.99 -16.02
CA MET A 5 9.89 -5.86 -16.86
C MET A 5 11.02 -4.82 -16.95
N LEU A 6 11.74 -4.52 -15.87
CA LEU A 6 12.92 -3.66 -15.91
C LEU A 6 14.03 -4.25 -16.81
N ALA A 7 14.32 -5.54 -16.66
CA ALA A 7 15.30 -6.22 -17.50
C ALA A 7 14.91 -6.19 -18.99
N TRP A 8 13.61 -6.33 -19.29
CA TRP A 8 13.09 -6.22 -20.65
C TRP A 8 13.21 -4.80 -21.20
N ALA A 9 12.93 -3.77 -20.39
CA ALA A 9 13.08 -2.37 -20.77
C ALA A 9 14.54 -2.06 -21.16
N ILE A 10 15.49 -2.53 -20.34
CA ILE A 10 16.94 -2.40 -20.64
C ILE A 10 17.28 -3.09 -21.96
N LYS A 11 16.78 -4.31 -22.18
CA LYS A 11 17.04 -5.06 -23.42
C LYS A 11 16.48 -4.35 -24.66
N MET A 12 15.29 -3.75 -24.58
CA MET A 12 14.64 -3.13 -25.73
C MET A 12 15.12 -1.71 -26.01
N TRP A 13 15.34 -0.91 -24.98
CA TRP A 13 15.57 0.53 -25.09
C TRP A 13 16.96 0.99 -24.60
N GLY A 14 17.77 0.07 -24.08
CA GLY A 14 19.08 0.38 -23.49
C GLY A 14 19.01 0.99 -22.09
N TYR A 15 17.85 1.51 -21.68
CA TYR A 15 17.60 2.06 -20.35
C TYR A 15 16.13 1.86 -19.94
N PRO A 16 15.83 1.72 -18.63
CA PRO A 16 14.46 1.68 -18.15
C PRO A 16 13.88 3.10 -18.05
N PRO A 17 12.61 3.34 -18.44
CA PRO A 17 11.97 4.64 -18.24
C PRO A 17 11.86 4.98 -16.75
N LEU A 18 12.03 6.26 -16.43
CA LEU A 18 11.91 6.77 -15.06
C LEU A 18 10.58 6.37 -14.37
N PRO A 19 9.39 6.48 -15.01
CA PRO A 19 8.14 6.00 -14.44
C PRO A 19 8.15 4.52 -14.02
N LEU A 20 8.77 3.65 -14.82
CA LEU A 20 8.82 2.21 -14.56
C LEU A 20 9.72 1.89 -13.36
N ILE A 21 10.82 2.64 -13.22
CA ILE A 21 11.70 2.56 -12.06
C ILE A 21 10.93 2.94 -10.80
N LEU A 22 10.21 4.06 -10.82
CA LEU A 22 9.42 4.53 -9.67
C LEU A 22 8.40 3.49 -9.22
N ILE A 23 7.58 2.98 -10.14
CA ILE A 23 6.57 1.96 -9.82
C ILE A 23 7.21 0.71 -9.24
N THR A 24 8.35 0.28 -9.79
CA THR A 24 9.06 -0.87 -9.26
C THR A 24 9.55 -0.62 -7.83
N ILE A 25 10.11 0.55 -7.54
CA ILE A 25 10.54 0.92 -6.19
C ILE A 25 9.35 0.92 -5.24
N PHE A 26 8.24 1.57 -5.61
CA PHE A 26 7.06 1.67 -4.76
C PHE A 26 6.47 0.31 -4.42
N HIS A 27 6.27 -0.56 -5.42
CA HIS A 27 5.74 -1.90 -5.18
C HIS A 27 6.71 -2.79 -4.40
N VAL A 28 8.02 -2.70 -4.63
CA VAL A 28 9.01 -3.44 -3.83
C VAL A 28 9.01 -2.96 -2.39
N THR A 29 8.96 -1.66 -2.13
CA THR A 29 8.87 -1.12 -0.77
C THR A 29 7.59 -1.58 -0.08
N TYR A 30 6.46 -1.53 -0.75
CA TYR A 30 5.18 -1.97 -0.21
C TYR A 30 5.17 -3.47 0.11
N THR A 31 5.63 -4.31 -0.82
CA THR A 31 5.72 -5.76 -0.60
C THR A 31 6.74 -6.11 0.49
N ALA A 32 7.86 -5.39 0.59
CA ALA A 32 8.82 -5.61 1.66
C ALA A 32 8.23 -5.29 3.03
N ASP A 33 7.45 -4.21 3.16
CA ASP A 33 6.77 -3.86 4.42
C ASP A 33 5.76 -4.95 4.83
N LEU A 34 4.98 -5.48 3.90
CA LEU A 34 4.06 -6.59 4.16
C LEU A 34 4.78 -7.82 4.72
N VAL A 35 5.92 -8.20 4.15
CA VAL A 35 6.72 -9.33 4.65
C VAL A 35 7.33 -9.04 6.01
N LEU A 36 7.78 -7.80 6.26
CA LEU A 36 8.34 -7.41 7.56
C LEU A 36 7.29 -7.39 8.67
N GLU A 37 6.02 -7.13 8.34
CA GLU A 37 4.90 -7.03 9.28
C GLU A 37 3.96 -8.24 9.24
N GLU A 38 4.43 -9.36 8.67
CA GLU A 38 3.66 -10.61 8.49
C GLU A 38 2.98 -11.09 9.79
N ASP A 39 3.65 -10.93 10.94
CA ASP A 39 3.12 -11.29 12.26
C ASP A 39 1.75 -10.63 12.54
N PHE A 40 1.55 -9.40 12.10
CA PHE A 40 0.29 -8.69 12.32
C PHE A 40 -0.79 -9.07 11.30
N ASP A 41 -0.40 -9.40 10.07
CA ASP A 41 -1.32 -9.85 9.03
C ASP A 41 -2.00 -11.17 9.40
N LEU A 42 -1.27 -12.07 10.06
CA LEU A 42 -1.83 -13.32 10.63
C LEU A 42 -2.89 -13.06 11.71
N THR A 43 -2.87 -11.90 12.36
CA THR A 43 -3.84 -11.52 13.41
C THR A 43 -5.04 -10.75 12.90
N THR A 44 -5.08 -10.47 11.59
CA THR A 44 -6.20 -9.76 10.98
C THR A 44 -7.48 -10.57 11.08
N ARG A 45 -8.61 -9.85 11.14
CA ARG A 45 -9.93 -10.50 11.12
C ARG A 45 -10.10 -11.33 9.85
N GLU A 46 -9.57 -10.85 8.74
CA GLU A 46 -9.61 -11.54 7.46
C GLU A 46 -8.93 -12.90 7.56
N SER A 47 -7.71 -12.97 8.09
CA SER A 47 -6.98 -14.24 8.26
C SER A 47 -7.66 -15.19 9.26
N ILE A 48 -8.15 -14.67 10.38
CA ILE A 48 -8.72 -15.52 11.46
C ILE A 48 -10.13 -16.01 11.14
N SER A 49 -10.95 -15.19 10.49
CA SER A 49 -12.39 -15.47 10.34
C SER A 49 -12.84 -15.86 8.93
N THR A 50 -11.98 -15.68 7.91
CA THR A 50 -12.31 -16.02 6.53
C THR A 50 -11.83 -17.44 6.22
N GLY A 51 -12.71 -18.28 5.69
CA GLY A 51 -12.32 -19.62 5.22
C GLY A 51 -11.55 -19.55 3.91
N LEU A 52 -10.66 -20.52 3.67
CA LEU A 52 -9.96 -20.67 2.39
C LEU A 52 -10.95 -21.16 1.32
N GLY A 53 -11.44 -20.22 0.50
CA GLY A 53 -12.36 -20.49 -0.59
C GLY A 53 -11.82 -20.04 -1.94
N TYR A 54 -12.54 -20.37 -3.02
CA TYR A 54 -12.18 -19.99 -4.39
C TYR A 54 -11.88 -18.50 -4.55
N ALA A 55 -12.74 -17.63 -3.98
CA ALA A 55 -12.56 -16.19 -4.06
C ALA A 55 -11.24 -15.71 -3.44
N VAL A 56 -10.85 -16.28 -2.30
CA VAL A 56 -9.57 -15.96 -1.63
C VAL A 56 -8.40 -16.45 -2.49
N VAL A 57 -8.42 -17.71 -2.92
CA VAL A 57 -7.34 -18.29 -3.73
C VAL A 57 -7.16 -17.54 -5.06
N CYS A 58 -8.26 -17.19 -5.74
CA CYS A 58 -8.19 -16.38 -6.95
C CYS A 58 -7.72 -14.95 -6.67
N GLY A 59 -8.17 -14.34 -5.57
CA GLY A 59 -7.67 -13.05 -5.13
C GLY A 59 -6.15 -13.03 -5.03
N GLU A 60 -5.59 -13.95 -4.25
CA GLU A 60 -4.15 -14.01 -3.99
C GLU A 60 -3.32 -14.44 -5.21
N LEU A 61 -3.74 -15.49 -5.93
CA LEU A 61 -2.91 -16.08 -7.00
C LEU A 61 -3.11 -15.44 -8.37
N THR A 62 -4.23 -14.75 -8.60
CA THR A 62 -4.51 -14.13 -9.90
C THR A 62 -4.71 -12.62 -9.80
N TRP A 63 -5.61 -12.15 -8.94
CA TRP A 63 -5.91 -10.72 -8.90
C TRP A 63 -4.69 -9.90 -8.48
N VAL A 64 -4.09 -10.20 -7.33
CA VAL A 64 -2.93 -9.45 -6.80
C VAL A 64 -1.76 -9.42 -7.80
N PRO A 65 -1.20 -10.55 -8.30
CA PRO A 65 -0.02 -10.51 -9.15
C PRO A 65 -0.27 -9.92 -10.56
N PHE A 66 -1.49 -10.00 -11.09
CA PHE A 66 -1.78 -9.55 -12.46
C PHE A 66 -2.41 -8.16 -12.55
N VAL A 67 -3.12 -7.70 -11.52
CA VAL A 67 -3.64 -6.31 -11.48
C VAL A 67 -2.55 -5.33 -11.06
N TYR A 68 -1.70 -5.68 -10.08
CA TYR A 68 -0.63 -4.81 -9.57
C TYR A 68 0.54 -4.64 -10.56
N ILE A 69 0.50 -5.31 -11.71
CA ILE A 69 1.52 -5.16 -12.76
C ILE A 69 1.00 -4.35 -13.94
N ILE A 70 -0.27 -3.94 -13.96
CA ILE A 70 -0.88 -3.23 -15.11
C ILE A 70 -0.12 -1.93 -15.39
N GLN A 71 0.24 -1.16 -14.36
CA GLN A 71 1.00 0.07 -14.48
C GLN A 71 2.39 -0.19 -15.08
N ALA A 72 3.12 -1.16 -14.54
CA ALA A 72 4.44 -1.52 -15.03
C ALA A 72 4.39 -2.02 -16.48
N TYR A 73 3.42 -2.87 -16.82
CA TYR A 73 3.20 -3.36 -18.18
C TYR A 73 2.81 -2.24 -19.15
N PHE A 74 1.94 -1.32 -18.73
CA PHE A 74 1.55 -0.16 -19.52
C PHE A 74 2.75 0.73 -19.82
N LEU A 75 3.54 1.11 -18.81
CA LEU A 75 4.73 1.95 -18.95
C LEU A 75 5.83 1.31 -19.82
N LEU A 76 5.86 -0.02 -19.83
CA LEU A 76 6.76 -0.81 -20.67
C LEU A 76 6.38 -0.80 -22.16
N ARG A 77 5.13 -0.47 -22.50
CA ARG A 77 4.67 -0.33 -23.90
C ARG A 77 4.44 1.11 -24.31
N HIS A 78 4.15 1.96 -23.34
CA HIS A 78 3.82 3.37 -23.51
C HIS A 78 4.66 4.23 -22.54
N PRO A 79 5.97 4.42 -22.82
CA PRO A 79 6.81 5.31 -22.03
C PRO A 79 6.17 6.69 -21.89
N GLN A 80 5.89 7.07 -20.65
CA GLN A 80 5.37 8.41 -20.36
C GLN A 80 6.54 9.37 -20.14
N PRO A 81 6.49 10.59 -20.71
CA PRO A 81 7.46 11.62 -20.39
C PRO A 81 7.24 12.05 -18.93
N LEU A 82 8.24 11.84 -18.08
CA LEU A 82 8.21 12.26 -16.69
C LEU A 82 9.46 13.07 -16.37
N SER A 83 9.25 14.32 -15.96
CA SER A 83 10.33 15.20 -15.54
C SER A 83 10.85 14.79 -14.15
N TRP A 84 12.13 15.07 -13.87
CA TRP A 84 12.71 14.81 -12.54
C TRP A 84 11.93 15.46 -11.39
N PRO A 85 11.46 16.73 -11.50
CA PRO A 85 10.60 17.31 -10.46
C PRO A 85 9.27 16.58 -10.30
N GLY A 86 8.64 16.13 -11.39
CA GLY A 86 7.41 15.34 -11.34
C GLY A 86 7.63 13.99 -10.65
N ALA A 87 8.72 13.31 -11.00
CA ALA A 87 9.14 12.07 -10.33
C ALA A 87 9.38 12.27 -8.84
N ALA A 88 10.05 13.36 -8.44
CA ALA A 88 10.29 13.69 -7.04
C ALA A 88 8.98 13.98 -6.28
N ALA A 89 8.05 14.70 -6.89
CA ALA A 89 6.74 14.97 -6.29
C ALA A 89 5.91 13.68 -6.09
N ILE A 90 5.91 12.78 -7.08
CA ILE A 90 5.23 11.49 -6.97
C ILE A 90 5.88 10.62 -5.89
N ALA A 91 7.22 10.58 -5.84
CA ALA A 91 7.93 9.84 -4.80
C ALA A 91 7.63 10.40 -3.40
N ALA A 92 7.62 11.73 -3.23
CA ALA A 92 7.23 12.36 -1.98
C ALA A 92 5.79 11.98 -1.58
N LEU A 93 4.86 12.00 -2.53
CA LEU A 93 3.48 11.58 -2.30
C LEU A 93 3.40 10.12 -1.81
N PHE A 94 4.11 9.21 -2.48
CA PHE A 94 4.20 7.81 -2.05
C PHE A 94 4.73 7.68 -0.63
N PHE A 95 5.86 8.32 -0.30
CA PHE A 95 6.46 8.20 1.03
C PHE A 95 5.64 8.88 2.13
N ILE A 96 4.91 9.94 1.82
CA ILE A 96 3.93 10.53 2.77
C ILE A 96 2.80 9.53 3.05
N GLY A 97 2.23 8.92 2.00
CA GLY A 97 1.20 7.89 2.15
C GLY A 97 1.71 6.69 2.94
N PHE A 98 2.90 6.20 2.60
CA PHE A 98 3.57 5.10 3.28
C PHE A 98 3.86 5.42 4.75
N TRP A 99 4.32 6.64 5.05
CA TRP A 99 4.54 7.08 6.43
C TRP A 99 3.25 7.06 7.23
N ILE A 100 2.15 7.66 6.72
CA ILE A 100 0.84 7.66 7.39
C ILE A 100 0.33 6.23 7.60
N TYR A 101 0.40 5.39 6.56
CA TYR A 101 0.03 3.98 6.63
C TYR A 101 0.80 3.26 7.74
N ARG A 102 2.13 3.41 7.73
CA ARG A 102 3.00 2.66 8.63
C ARG A 102 2.92 3.17 10.07
N SER A 103 2.93 4.47 10.27
CA SER A 103 2.86 5.07 11.61
C SER A 103 1.53 4.76 12.30
N SER A 104 0.42 4.83 11.57
CA SER A 104 -0.90 4.53 12.12
C SER A 104 -1.10 3.05 12.41
N ASN A 105 -0.55 2.16 11.57
CA ASN A 105 -0.52 0.72 11.83
C ASN A 105 0.38 0.37 13.01
N ALA A 106 1.58 0.95 13.11
CA ALA A 106 2.47 0.73 14.24
C ALA A 106 1.82 1.14 15.58
N GLU A 107 1.13 2.28 15.63
CA GLU A 107 0.37 2.73 16.81
C GLU A 107 -0.73 1.73 17.20
N LYS A 108 -1.53 1.27 16.22
CA LYS A 108 -2.57 0.25 16.43
C LYS A 108 -1.99 -1.08 16.91
N ASN A 109 -0.94 -1.55 16.25
CA ASN A 109 -0.33 -2.85 16.45
C ASN A 109 0.37 -2.91 17.81
N GLY A 110 1.16 -1.90 18.13
CA GLY A 110 1.82 -1.77 19.43
C GLY A 110 0.82 -1.65 20.58
N PHE A 111 -0.24 -0.84 20.42
CA PHE A 111 -1.29 -0.74 21.44
C PHE A 111 -2.01 -2.06 21.66
N ARG A 112 -2.31 -2.83 20.60
CA ARG A 112 -2.95 -4.15 20.72
C ARG A 112 -2.05 -5.17 21.41
N LYS A 113 -0.74 -5.11 21.15
CA LYS A 113 0.25 -6.02 21.74
C LYS A 113 0.49 -5.72 23.22
N ASN A 114 0.62 -4.44 23.59
CA ASN A 114 0.78 -4.02 24.98
C ASN A 114 0.09 -2.66 25.23
N PRO A 115 -1.19 -2.67 25.67
CA PRO A 115 -1.96 -1.45 25.94
C PRO A 115 -1.44 -0.58 27.09
N ASN A 116 -0.51 -1.10 27.90
CA ASN A 116 0.07 -0.43 29.06
C ASN A 116 1.51 0.02 28.82
N HIS A 117 2.01 -0.07 27.58
CA HIS A 117 3.34 0.42 27.24
C HIS A 117 3.43 1.95 27.45
N PRO A 118 4.54 2.47 28.01
CA PRO A 118 4.69 3.92 28.26
C PRO A 118 4.46 4.78 27.02
N ASP A 119 4.90 4.31 25.85
CA ASP A 119 4.72 5.00 24.57
C ASP A 119 3.25 5.24 24.20
N TYR A 120 2.32 4.43 24.72
CA TYR A 120 0.87 4.58 24.47
C TYR A 120 0.10 5.12 25.68
N ALA A 121 0.79 5.41 26.80
CA ALA A 121 0.14 5.88 28.02
C ALA A 121 -0.49 7.28 27.86
N HIS A 122 0.04 8.08 26.93
CA HIS A 122 -0.49 9.40 26.59
C HIS A 122 -1.73 9.34 25.68
N LEU A 123 -2.06 8.17 25.14
CA LEU A 123 -3.20 8.00 24.22
C LEU A 123 -4.50 7.79 25.00
N GLN A 124 -5.54 8.52 24.60
CA GLN A 124 -6.90 8.33 25.09
C GLN A 124 -7.50 7.05 24.49
N LYS A 125 -8.17 6.27 25.34
CA LYS A 125 -8.81 5.01 24.97
C LYS A 125 -10.20 4.87 25.57
N ILE A 126 -11.09 4.22 24.83
CA ILE A 126 -12.44 3.85 25.27
C ILE A 126 -12.46 2.35 25.54
N SER A 127 -12.79 1.96 26.77
CA SER A 127 -13.03 0.56 27.12
C SER A 127 -14.38 0.10 26.57
N THR A 128 -14.38 -1.01 25.83
CA THR A 128 -15.59 -1.63 25.29
C THR A 128 -16.14 -2.68 26.25
N LYS A 129 -17.44 -2.96 26.16
CA LYS A 129 -18.13 -4.00 26.95
C LYS A 129 -17.56 -5.41 26.77
N HIS A 130 -16.82 -5.64 25.69
CA HIS A 130 -16.20 -6.93 25.36
C HIS A 130 -14.74 -7.03 25.84
N GLY A 131 -14.29 -6.13 26.72
CA GLY A 131 -12.95 -6.18 27.31
C GLY A 131 -11.81 -5.64 26.42
N LYS A 132 -12.12 -5.21 25.19
CA LYS A 132 -11.14 -4.56 24.29
C LYS A 132 -11.18 -3.05 24.46
N SER A 133 -10.05 -2.38 24.23
CA SER A 133 -9.96 -0.91 24.23
C SER A 133 -9.84 -0.38 22.81
N LEU A 134 -10.46 0.76 22.52
CA LEU A 134 -10.37 1.48 21.25
C LEU A 134 -9.56 2.75 21.45
N LEU A 135 -8.59 3.00 20.56
CA LEU A 135 -7.86 4.27 20.54
C LEU A 135 -8.77 5.38 19.99
N VAL A 136 -8.77 6.53 20.66
CA VAL A 136 -9.53 7.73 20.25
C VAL A 136 -8.67 9.01 20.20
N SER A 137 -7.35 8.85 20.30
CA SER A 137 -6.36 9.90 20.08
C SER A 137 -5.23 9.36 19.19
N GLY A 138 -4.19 10.16 18.94
CA GLY A 138 -3.15 9.79 17.97
C GLY A 138 -3.76 9.75 16.57
N TRP A 139 -3.26 8.90 15.69
CA TRP A 139 -3.78 8.76 14.33
C TRP A 139 -5.27 8.40 14.30
N TRP A 140 -5.69 7.56 15.24
CA TRP A 140 -7.07 7.04 15.37
C TRP A 140 -8.06 8.05 15.98
N GLY A 141 -7.57 9.19 16.47
CA GLY A 141 -8.41 10.31 16.90
C GLY A 141 -8.74 11.30 15.78
N TRP A 142 -7.84 11.44 14.80
CA TRP A 142 -8.05 12.33 13.65
C TRP A 142 -9.00 11.71 12.62
N LEU A 143 -8.80 10.43 12.34
CA LEU A 143 -9.58 9.67 11.36
C LEU A 143 -9.90 8.30 11.95
N ARG A 144 -11.03 7.71 11.52
CA ARG A 144 -11.40 6.36 11.93
C ARG A 144 -10.53 5.27 11.28
N HIS A 145 -9.99 5.58 10.10
CA HIS A 145 -9.15 4.68 9.30
C HIS A 145 -7.95 5.44 8.68
N PRO A 146 -7.01 5.94 9.49
CA PRO A 146 -5.84 6.67 9.01
C PRO A 146 -4.94 5.81 8.11
N ASN A 147 -4.89 4.49 8.34
CA ASN A 147 -4.14 3.55 7.51
C ASN A 147 -4.71 3.47 6.08
N TYR A 148 -6.04 3.49 5.92
CA TYR A 148 -6.67 3.48 4.60
C TYR A 148 -6.41 4.77 3.83
N LEU A 149 -6.33 5.91 4.53
CA LEU A 149 -5.89 7.16 3.90
C LEU A 149 -4.46 7.01 3.33
N GLY A 150 -3.55 6.41 4.10
CA GLY A 150 -2.19 6.12 3.63
C GLY A 150 -2.18 5.23 2.38
N ASP A 151 -2.96 4.15 2.39
CA ASP A 151 -3.12 3.24 1.24
C ASP A 151 -3.66 3.94 -0.01
N ILE A 152 -4.70 4.77 0.13
CA ILE A 152 -5.26 5.53 -0.99
C ILE A 152 -4.22 6.51 -1.56
N ILE A 153 -3.45 7.20 -0.71
CA ILE A 153 -2.39 8.12 -1.16
C ILE A 153 -1.30 7.35 -1.92
N MET A 154 -0.89 6.17 -1.43
CA MET A 154 0.05 5.31 -2.15
C MET A 154 -0.52 4.84 -3.49
N ALA A 155 -1.79 4.42 -3.54
CA ALA A 155 -2.45 4.00 -4.76
C ALA A 155 -2.54 5.12 -5.81
N VAL A 156 -2.77 6.38 -5.38
CA VAL A 156 -2.68 7.54 -6.26
C VAL A 156 -1.26 7.69 -6.81
N ALA A 157 -0.24 7.59 -5.95
CA ALA A 157 1.16 7.68 -6.37
C ALA A 157 1.57 6.56 -7.34
N TRP A 158 0.95 5.38 -7.28
CA TRP A 158 1.14 4.30 -8.26
C TRP A 158 0.46 4.59 -9.61
N ALA A 159 -0.65 5.31 -9.62
CA ALA A 159 -1.37 5.62 -10.86
C ALA A 159 -0.73 6.79 -11.63
N LEU A 160 -0.24 7.82 -10.92
CA LEU A 160 0.27 9.06 -11.50
C LEU A 160 1.36 8.90 -12.58
N PRO A 161 2.36 8.00 -12.45
CA PRO A 161 3.37 7.81 -13.48
C PRO A 161 2.82 7.37 -14.85
N CYS A 162 1.60 6.83 -14.88
CA CYS A 162 0.95 6.30 -16.09
C CYS A 162 0.10 7.35 -16.85
N GLY A 163 0.02 8.59 -16.38
CA GLY A 163 -0.80 9.63 -17.01
C GLY A 163 -2.31 9.39 -16.77
N ALA A 164 -3.14 9.75 -17.75
CA ALA A 164 -4.60 9.74 -17.61
C ALA A 164 -5.30 8.49 -18.21
N GLU A 165 -4.53 7.53 -18.70
CA GLU A 165 -5.10 6.33 -19.31
C GLU A 165 -5.87 5.49 -18.28
N PRO A 166 -7.12 5.06 -18.54
CA PRO A 166 -7.94 4.43 -17.49
C PRO A 166 -7.40 3.10 -16.95
N ALA A 167 -6.76 2.28 -17.79
CA ALA A 167 -6.36 0.92 -17.41
C ALA A 167 -5.36 0.88 -16.22
N PRO A 168 -4.29 1.68 -16.20
CA PRO A 168 -3.40 1.82 -15.03
C PRO A 168 -4.06 2.29 -13.73
N HIS A 169 -5.27 2.86 -13.78
CA HIS A 169 -5.98 3.40 -12.62
C HIS A 169 -6.97 2.39 -11.99
N VAL A 170 -7.13 1.20 -12.59
CA VAL A 170 -8.04 0.16 -12.08
C VAL A 170 -7.74 -0.19 -10.62
N GLN A 171 -6.45 -0.23 -10.25
CA GLN A 171 -6.06 -0.49 -8.87
C GLN A 171 -6.48 0.63 -7.92
N LEU A 172 -6.29 1.91 -8.31
CA LEU A 172 -6.74 3.05 -7.51
C LEU A 172 -8.25 2.99 -7.27
N VAL A 173 -9.03 2.74 -8.33
CA VAL A 173 -10.49 2.60 -8.22
C VAL A 173 -10.85 1.47 -7.27
N PHE A 174 -10.20 0.31 -7.38
CA PHE A 174 -10.42 -0.82 -6.49
C PHE A 174 -10.15 -0.47 -5.03
N TYR A 175 -9.01 0.17 -4.73
CA TYR A 175 -8.67 0.63 -3.38
C TYR A 175 -9.71 1.60 -2.82
N THR A 176 -10.21 2.53 -3.62
CA THR A 176 -11.24 3.48 -3.16
C THR A 176 -12.63 2.88 -2.97
N LEU A 177 -12.92 1.72 -3.58
CA LEU A 177 -14.21 1.04 -3.45
C LEU A 177 -14.23 0.02 -2.32
N CYS A 178 -13.08 -0.61 -2.04
CA CYS A 178 -12.96 -1.64 -1.02
C CYS A 178 -12.63 -1.10 0.37
N PHE A 179 -12.16 0.15 0.47
CA PHE A 179 -11.77 0.82 1.73
C PHE A 179 -12.54 2.13 1.95
#